data_AF-A0A2J0LAN7-F1
#
_entry.id   AF-A0A2J0LAN7-F1
#
_cell.length_a   1.000
_cell.length_b   1.000
_cell.length_c   1.000
_cell.angle_alpha   90.00
_cell.angle_beta   90.00
_cell.angle_gamma   90.00
#
_symmetry.space_group_name_H-M   'P 1'
#
loop_
_entity.id
_entity.type
_entity.pdbx_description
1 polymer ?
#
loop_
_entity_poly.entity_id
_entity_poly.type
_entity_poly.pdbx_seq_one_letter_code
_entity_poly.pdbx_strand_id
1 'polypeptide(L)' 'MEQRTIKKSIELSGVGLHTGVAVNLKFKPAPANIGVNFIRVDIKDSPMIKADIT' A
#
# COMPACT_ATOMS: atom_id res chain seq x y z
N MET A 1 0.14 -17.60 17.16
CA MET A 1 -0.55 -16.45 16.53
C MET A 1 -0.33 -16.59 15.05
N GLU A 2 -1.40 -16.63 14.26
CA GLU A 2 -1.29 -16.72 12.79
C GLU A 2 -1.22 -15.33 12.18
N GLN A 3 -0.39 -15.15 11.15
CA GLN A 3 -0.35 -13.91 10.39
C GLN A 3 -1.65 -13.68 9.62
N ARG A 4 -1.97 -12.41 9.36
CA ARG A 4 -3.20 -12.03 8.65
C ARG A 4 -2.88 -11.14 7.46
N THR A 5 -3.62 -11.37 6.39
CA THR A 5 -3.67 -10.49 5.21
C THR A 5 -5.12 -10.36 4.76
N ILE A 6 -5.41 -9.40 3.88
CA ILE A 6 -6.77 -9.22 3.34
C ILE A 6 -7.11 -10.36 2.37
N LYS A 7 -8.38 -10.79 2.33
CA LYS A 7 -8.81 -11.92 1.49
C LYS A 7 -8.84 -11.58 -0.01
N LYS A 8 -9.15 -10.33 -0.36
CA LYS A 8 -9.27 -9.83 -1.74
C LYS A 8 -8.75 -8.41 -1.80
N SER A 9 -8.35 -7.97 -2.99
CA SER A 9 -8.01 -6.56 -3.21
C SER A 9 -9.21 -5.64 -3.02
N ILE A 10 -8.94 -4.46 -2.49
CA ILE A 10 -9.90 -3.36 -2.34
C ILE A 10 -9.25 -2.06 -2.79
N GLU A 11 -10.06 -1.18 -3.37
CA GLU A 11 -9.65 0.13 -3.88
C GLU A 11 -10.44 1.24 -3.18
N LEU A 12 -9.77 2.36 -2.92
CA LEU A 12 -10.34 3.58 -2.37
C LEU A 12 -9.85 4.77 -3.20
N SER A 13 -10.70 5.77 -3.39
CA SER A 13 -10.36 7.03 -4.04
C SER A 13 -10.57 8.19 -3.07
N GLY A 14 -9.72 9.20 -3.14
CA GLY A 14 -9.81 10.37 -2.26
C GLY A 14 -8.90 11.51 -2.69
N VAL A 15 -8.74 12.50 -1.81
CA VAL A 15 -7.88 13.67 -2.03
C VAL A 15 -6.74 13.65 -1.02
N GLY A 16 -5.51 13.85 -1.49
CA GLY A 16 -4.33 13.92 -0.63
C GLY A 16 -4.35 15.17 0.25
N LEU A 17 -4.22 15.00 1.57
CA LEU A 17 -4.33 16.10 2.54
C LEU A 17 -3.36 17.25 2.26
N HIS A 18 -2.09 16.95 1.96
CA HIS A 18 -1.05 17.97 1.78
C HIS A 18 -0.99 18.55 0.37
N THR A 19 -1.40 17.78 -0.64
CA THR A 19 -1.25 18.19 -2.05
C THR A 19 -2.55 18.67 -2.67
N GLY A 20 -3.71 18.32 -2.11
CA GLY A 20 -5.02 18.57 -2.72
C GLY A 20 -5.28 17.77 -4.01
N VAL A 21 -4.39 16.83 -4.36
CA VAL A 21 -4.49 16.05 -5.60
C VAL A 21 -5.34 14.80 -5.38
N ALA A 22 -6.14 14.42 -6.39
CA ALA A 22 -6.89 13.17 -6.39
C ALA A 22 -5.96 11.94 -6.41
N VAL A 23 -6.23 10.96 -5.56
CA VAL A 23 -5.41 9.76 -5.39
C VAL A 23 -6.30 8.51 -5.37
N ASN A 24 -5.78 7.43 -5.94
CA ASN A 24 -6.34 6.08 -5.80
C ASN A 24 -5.40 5.20 -4.98
N LEU A 25 -5.94 4.50 -4.00
CA LEU A 25 -5.23 3.54 -3.15
C LEU A 25 -5.76 2.13 -3.43
N LYS A 26 -4.84 1.18 -3.64
CA LYS A 26 -5.18 -0.23 -3.85
C LYS A 26 -4.48 -1.09 -2.80
N PHE A 27 -5.26 -1.77 -1.98
CA PHE A 27 -4.75 -2.77 -1.05
C PHE A 27 -4.74 -4.14 -1.73
N LYS A 28 -3.66 -4.90 -1.55
CA LYS A 28 -3.51 -6.26 -2.11
C LYS A 28 -3.22 -7.26 -1.00
N PRO A 29 -3.72 -8.51 -1.10
CA PRO A 29 -3.24 -9.61 -0.28
C PRO A 29 -1.72 -9.74 -0.43
N ALA A 30 -1.06 -10.14 0.65
CA ALA A 30 0.39 -10.25 0.70
C ALA A 30 0.81 -11.58 1.35
N PRO A 31 1.93 -12.20 0.92
CA PRO A 31 2.44 -13.42 1.54
C PRO A 31 2.82 -13.22 3.01
N ALA A 32 2.99 -14.32 3.74
CA ALA A 32 3.51 -14.28 5.10
C ALA A 32 4.93 -13.66 5.14
N ASN A 33 5.26 -13.04 6.28
CA ASN A 33 6.54 -12.41 6.62
C ASN A 33 6.92 -11.17 5.82
N ILE A 34 6.04 -10.65 4.96
CA ILE A 34 6.33 -9.47 4.14
C ILE A 34 6.09 -8.13 4.87
N GLY A 35 5.26 -8.14 5.92
CA GLY A 35 4.87 -6.92 6.65
C GLY A 35 3.96 -6.00 5.82
N VAL A 36 3.92 -4.71 6.21
CA VAL A 36 3.19 -3.68 5.46
C VAL A 36 4.16 -2.95 4.55
N ASN A 37 3.85 -2.89 3.26
CA ASN A 37 4.65 -2.20 2.25
C ASN A 37 3.79 -1.25 1.44
N PHE A 38 4.32 -0.06 1.17
CA PHE A 38 3.72 0.94 0.29
C PHE A 38 4.41 0.88 -1.08
N ILE A 39 3.64 1.09 -2.15
CA ILE A 39 4.17 1.10 -3.51
C ILE A 39 3.64 2.35 -4.22
N ARG A 40 4.55 3.20 -4.71
CA ARG A 40 4.21 4.35 -5.55
C ARG A 40 4.20 3.95 -7.02
N VAL A 41 3.02 3.59 -7.52
CA VAL A 41 2.85 3.06 -8.89
C VAL A 41 2.98 4.13 -9.98
N ASP A 42 2.92 5.40 -9.60
CA ASP A 42 3.06 6.55 -10.49
C ASP A 42 4.54 6.92 -10.77
N ILE A 43 5.48 6.26 -10.09
CA ILE A 43 6.92 6.46 -10.28
C ILE A 43 7.49 5.26 -11.06
N LYS A 44 8.46 5.53 -11.95
CA LYS A 44 9.21 4.50 -12.68
C LYS A 44 9.76 3.45 -11.70
N ASP A 45 9.72 2.19 -12.10
CA ASP A 45 10.15 1.01 -11.32
C ASP A 45 9.30 0.72 -10.06
N SER A 46 8.34 1.59 -9.73
CA SER A 46 7.34 1.41 -8.68
C SER A 46 7.93 0.84 -7.39
N PRO A 47 8.82 1.60 -6.70
CA PRO A 47 9.59 1.08 -5.59
C PRO A 47 8.67 0.63 -4.45
N MET A 48 9.03 -0.51 -3.85
CA MET A 48 8.42 -1.00 -2.62
C MET A 48 9.10 -0.35 -1.42
N ILE A 49 8.32 0.34 -0.59
CA ILE A 49 8.77 1.02 0.61
C ILE A 49 8.20 0.26 1.81
N LYS A 50 9.07 -0.37 2.60
CA LYS A 50 8.68 -1.07 3.82
C LYS A 50 8.27 -0.06 4.89
N ALA A 51 7.14 -0.31 5.55
CA ALA A 51 6.80 0.40 6.77
C ALA A 51 7.69 -0.15 7.90
N ASP A 52 8.76 0.57 8.20
CA ASP A 52 9.73 0.24 9.25
C ASP A 52 10.03 1.49 10.09
N ILE A 53 10.52 1.28 11.31
CA ILE A 53 10.80 2.35 12.29
C ILE A 53 12.29 2.42 12.67
N THR A 54 13.13 1.63 12.01
CA THR A 54 14.56 1.48 12.30
C THR A 54 15.42 2.31 11.36
#